data_AF-A0A7C2C1I9-F1
#
_entry.id   AF-A0A7C2C1I9-F1
#
_cell.length_a   1.000
_cell.length_b   1.000
_cell.length_c   1.000
_cell.angle_alpha   90.00
_cell.angle_beta   90.00
_cell.angle_gamma   90.00
#
_symmetry.space_group_name_H-M   'P 1'
#
loop_
_entity.id
_entity.type
_entity.pdbx_description
1 polymer ?
#
loop_
_entity_poly.entity_id
_entity_poly.type
_entity_poly.pdbx_seq_one_letter_code
_entity_poly.pdbx_strand_id
1 'polypeptide(L)'
;MHPEWRKRRFFELHLAWLVQGPRGYERLFKVNPYSLYETREEALEAARRLLKERLDQDPRVGRGKAPVLLSEEDRARFLALLEGGRALLPLDRYALWGEVAEVEERLLHRAPFGDPRNVLHSLQGLPVRLLYTPLNDPEAESQEVAQGVLEVLPEGVRVGGVLLPIPYGTPIEGLAYEEAFFHLGEGRYYLYALSSSTPS
;
A
#
# COMPACT_ATOMS: atom_id res chain seq x y z
N MET A 1 13.31 -14.34 14.15
CA MET A 1 12.39 -13.66 13.23
C MET A 1 11.24 -13.08 14.04
N HIS A 2 11.05 -11.77 13.98
CA HIS A 2 10.03 -11.06 14.76
C HIS A 2 8.62 -11.31 14.21
N PRO A 3 7.59 -11.53 15.06
CA PRO A 3 6.23 -11.77 14.60
C PRO A 3 5.68 -10.66 13.70
N GLU A 4 6.06 -9.41 13.96
CA GLU A 4 5.60 -8.23 13.21
C GLU A 4 6.13 -8.21 11.76
N TRP A 5 7.18 -8.97 11.46
CA TRP A 5 7.81 -9.03 10.13
C TRP A 5 7.27 -10.16 9.25
N ARG A 6 6.40 -10.99 9.82
CA ARG A 6 5.83 -12.13 9.09
C ARG A 6 4.71 -11.66 8.19
N LYS A 7 4.66 -12.31 7.04
CA LYS A 7 3.47 -12.28 6.20
C LYS A 7 2.28 -12.82 6.99
N ARG A 8 1.16 -12.12 6.87
CA ARG A 8 -0.12 -12.51 7.46
C ARG A 8 -1.17 -12.52 6.35
N ARG A 9 -2.16 -13.38 6.51
CA ARG A 9 -3.31 -13.40 5.61
C ARG A 9 -4.25 -12.26 5.97
N PHE A 10 -4.67 -11.54 4.94
CA PHE A 10 -5.65 -10.47 5.02
C PHE A 10 -6.65 -10.63 3.88
N PHE A 11 -7.72 -9.86 3.95
CA PHE A 11 -8.67 -9.70 2.87
C PHE A 11 -8.55 -8.28 2.32
N GLU A 12 -8.23 -8.15 1.03
CA GLU A 12 -8.21 -6.86 0.35
C GLU A 12 -9.55 -6.63 -0.34
N LEU A 13 -10.18 -5.50 -0.04
CA LEU A 13 -11.35 -5.03 -0.76
C LEU A 13 -10.91 -4.21 -1.97
N HIS A 14 -11.41 -4.57 -3.14
CA HIS A 14 -11.34 -3.75 -4.34
C HIS A 14 -12.73 -3.35 -4.77
N LEU A 15 -12.94 -2.06 -4.98
CA LEU A 15 -14.13 -1.49 -5.62
C LEU A 15 -13.65 -0.53 -6.70
N ALA A 16 -14.21 -0.66 -7.90
CA ALA A 16 -13.87 0.22 -9.01
C ALA A 16 -15.06 0.45 -9.92
N TRP A 17 -15.13 1.66 -10.47
CA TRP A 17 -15.98 1.92 -11.61
C TRP A 17 -15.27 1.51 -12.90
N LEU A 18 -16.02 0.83 -13.77
CA LEU A 18 -15.63 0.51 -15.12
C LEU A 18 -16.52 1.27 -16.11
N VAL A 19 -16.01 1.54 -17.31
CA VAL A 19 -16.75 2.13 -18.43
C VAL A 19 -16.71 1.20 -19.63
N GLN A 20 -17.82 1.09 -20.35
CA GLN A 20 -17.90 0.29 -21.56
C GLN A 20 -17.09 0.94 -22.68
N GLY A 21 -16.05 0.25 -23.14
CA GLY A 21 -15.21 0.61 -24.27
C GLY A 21 -15.37 -0.37 -25.45
N PRO A 22 -14.66 -0.13 -26.57
CA PRO A 22 -14.76 -0.95 -27.78
C PRO A 22 -14.35 -2.41 -27.60
N ARG A 23 -13.57 -2.72 -26.56
CA ARG A 23 -13.04 -4.06 -26.26
C ARG A 23 -13.64 -4.68 -24.99
N GLY A 24 -14.70 -4.09 -24.45
CA GLY A 24 -15.31 -4.48 -23.17
C GLY A 24 -15.13 -3.40 -22.11
N TYR A 25 -15.28 -3.76 -20.84
CA TYR A 25 -15.16 -2.82 -19.73
C TYR A 25 -13.69 -2.45 -19.46
N GLU A 26 -13.43 -1.15 -19.35
CA GLU A 26 -12.14 -0.57 -18.98
C GLU A 26 -12.25 0.09 -17.61
N ARG A 27 -11.21 -0.04 -16.77
CA ARG A 27 -11.20 0.55 -15.43
C ARG A 27 -11.18 2.07 -15.55
N LEU A 28 -12.21 2.70 -14.99
CA LEU A 28 -12.35 4.15 -14.96
C LEU A 28 -11.57 4.73 -13.77
N PHE A 29 -11.92 4.32 -12.54
CA PHE A 29 -11.18 4.68 -11.32
C PHE A 29 -11.50 3.73 -10.16
N LYS A 30 -10.60 3.66 -9.16
CA LYS A 30 -10.79 2.90 -7.92
C LYS A 30 -11.64 3.73 -6.94
N VAL A 31 -12.66 3.11 -6.33
CA VAL A 31 -13.61 3.75 -5.42
C VAL A 31 -13.06 3.80 -4.00
N ASN A 32 -12.40 2.75 -3.54
CA ASN A 32 -11.90 2.66 -2.18
C ASN A 32 -10.37 2.87 -2.12
N PRO A 33 -9.84 3.42 -1.01
CA PRO A 33 -8.40 3.40 -0.78
C PRO A 33 -7.88 1.96 -0.66
N TYR A 34 -6.56 1.78 -0.72
CA TYR A 34 -5.96 0.50 -0.34
C TYR A 34 -6.34 0.17 1.11
N SER A 35 -6.94 -1.00 1.34
CA SER A 35 -7.47 -1.37 2.65
C SER A 35 -7.42 -2.89 2.83
N LEU A 36 -6.71 -3.31 3.88
CA LEU A 36 -6.58 -4.69 4.31
C LEU A 36 -7.43 -4.92 5.56
N TYR A 37 -8.15 -6.03 5.58
CA TYR A 37 -9.02 -6.45 6.68
C TYR A 37 -8.54 -7.78 7.24
N GLU A 38 -8.72 -8.02 8.55
CA GLU A 38 -8.30 -9.28 9.17
C GLU A 38 -9.22 -10.44 8.76
N THR A 39 -10.49 -10.13 8.49
CA THR A 39 -11.49 -11.12 8.09
C THR A 39 -12.24 -10.70 6.83
N ARG A 40 -12.83 -11.70 6.17
CA ARG A 40 -13.67 -11.48 4.99
C ARG A 40 -14.93 -10.70 5.34
N GLU A 41 -15.50 -10.97 6.50
CA GLU A 41 -16.72 -10.33 7.01
C GLU A 41 -16.48 -8.83 7.24
N GLU A 42 -15.32 -8.44 7.76
CA GLU A 42 -14.93 -7.04 7.90
C GLU A 42 -14.79 -6.34 6.55
N ALA A 43 -14.18 -6.99 5.56
CA ALA A 43 -14.07 -6.44 4.20
C ALA A 43 -15.45 -6.23 3.56
N LEU A 44 -16.36 -7.19 3.74
CA LEU A 44 -17.73 -7.09 3.25
C LEU A 44 -18.53 -6.00 3.98
N GLU A 45 -18.37 -5.87 5.30
CA GLU A 45 -19.01 -4.80 6.07
C GLU A 45 -18.48 -3.42 5.67
N ALA A 46 -17.18 -3.30 5.39
CA ALA A 46 -16.61 -2.06 4.83
C ALA A 46 -17.20 -1.73 3.46
N ALA A 47 -17.36 -2.74 2.58
CA ALA A 47 -18.06 -2.56 1.32
C ALA A 47 -19.52 -2.10 1.53
N ARG A 48 -20.26 -2.70 2.48
CA ARG A 48 -21.63 -2.28 2.81
C ARG A 48 -21.72 -0.82 3.24
N ARG A 49 -20.73 -0.32 3.99
CA ARG A 49 -20.66 1.08 4.42
C ARG A 49 -20.34 2.00 3.25
N LEU A 50 -19.31 1.68 2.46
CA LEU A 50 -18.91 2.47 1.29
C LEU A 50 -20.04 2.61 0.26
N LEU A 51 -20.81 1.55 0.02
CA LEU A 51 -21.92 1.58 -0.94
C LEU A 51 -23.16 2.35 -0.46
N LYS A 52 -23.21 2.76 0.81
CA LYS A 52 -24.23 3.70 1.33
C LYS A 52 -23.82 5.16 1.12
N GLU A 53 -22.53 5.40 0.99
CA GLU A 53 -21.97 6.73 0.78
C GLU A 53 -21.92 7.07 -0.72
N ARG A 54 -21.48 8.29 -1.02
CA ARG A 54 -21.18 8.69 -2.39
C ARG A 54 -19.97 7.89 -2.86
N LEU A 55 -20.14 7.11 -3.92
CA LEU A 55 -19.05 6.46 -4.61
C LEU A 55 -18.28 7.56 -5.34
N ASP A 56 -17.22 8.02 -4.70
CA ASP A 56 -16.50 9.24 -5.04
C ASP A 56 -16.16 9.28 -6.53
N GLN A 57 -16.22 10.46 -7.14
CA GLN A 57 -15.83 10.63 -8.53
C GLN A 57 -14.42 11.22 -8.56
N ASP A 58 -13.45 10.50 -9.12
CA ASP A 58 -12.14 11.09 -9.35
C ASP A 58 -12.32 12.32 -10.28
N PRO A 59 -12.02 13.55 -9.83
CA PRO A 59 -12.25 14.77 -10.61
C PRO A 59 -11.47 14.79 -11.93
N ARG A 60 -10.41 13.97 -12.05
CA ARG A 60 -9.60 13.80 -13.26
C ARG A 60 -10.33 13.03 -14.37
N VAL A 61 -11.45 12.37 -14.05
CA VAL A 61 -12.22 11.51 -14.99
C VAL A 61 -13.14 12.32 -15.91
N GLY A 62 -13.26 13.64 -15.73
CA GLY A 62 -13.87 14.56 -16.70
C GLY A 62 -15.33 14.24 -17.04
N ARG A 63 -15.64 14.09 -18.34
CA ARG A 63 -17.01 13.82 -18.85
C ARG A 63 -17.50 12.38 -18.64
N GLY A 64 -16.64 11.49 -18.13
CA GLY A 64 -16.92 10.06 -17.87
C GLY A 64 -17.58 9.78 -16.51
N LYS A 65 -18.39 10.70 -15.98
CA LYS A 65 -18.94 10.60 -14.62
C LYS A 65 -19.82 9.35 -14.43
N ALA A 66 -19.33 8.37 -13.68
CA ALA A 66 -20.09 7.20 -13.24
C ALA A 66 -21.20 7.60 -12.23
N PRO A 67 -22.22 6.76 -11.98
CA PRO A 67 -23.22 7.03 -10.96
C PRO A 67 -22.60 7.34 -9.59
N VAL A 68 -23.09 8.39 -8.93
CA VAL A 68 -22.58 8.81 -7.61
C VAL A 68 -23.12 7.92 -6.48
N LEU A 69 -24.32 7.38 -6.68
CA LEU A 69 -25.03 6.53 -5.73
C LEU A 69 -25.64 5.35 -6.47
N LEU A 70 -25.77 4.24 -5.76
CA LEU A 70 -26.58 3.09 -6.21
C LEU A 70 -28.01 3.22 -5.69
N SER A 71 -28.96 2.74 -6.49
CA SER A 71 -30.31 2.47 -5.97
C SER A 71 -30.24 1.40 -4.87
N GLU A 72 -31.27 1.31 -4.03
CA GLU A 72 -31.29 0.30 -2.96
C GLU A 72 -31.28 -1.13 -3.53
N GLU A 73 -31.98 -1.34 -4.64
CA GLU A 73 -32.05 -2.60 -5.36
C GLU A 73 -30.68 -2.98 -5.95
N ASP A 74 -30.03 -2.05 -6.64
CA ASP A 74 -28.70 -2.25 -7.21
C ASP A 74 -27.64 -2.54 -6.15
N ARG A 75 -27.70 -1.81 -5.04
CA ARG A 75 -26.81 -2.01 -3.89
C ARG A 75 -27.00 -3.40 -3.29
N ALA A 76 -28.24 -3.83 -3.07
CA ALA A 76 -28.54 -5.16 -2.53
C ALA A 76 -28.06 -6.26 -3.48
N ARG A 77 -28.32 -6.11 -4.79
CA ARG A 77 -27.87 -7.05 -5.83
C ARG A 77 -26.34 -7.15 -5.88
N PHE A 78 -25.64 -6.02 -5.86
CA PHE A 78 -24.18 -6.02 -5.89
C PHE A 78 -23.56 -6.66 -4.65
N LEU A 79 -24.07 -6.35 -3.46
CA LEU A 79 -23.59 -6.94 -2.22
C LEU A 79 -23.77 -8.46 -2.19
N ALA A 80 -24.92 -8.96 -2.65
CA ALA A 80 -25.17 -10.41 -2.76
C ALA A 80 -24.18 -11.10 -3.71
N LEU A 81 -23.78 -10.45 -4.80
CA LEU A 81 -22.74 -10.97 -5.69
C LEU A 81 -21.35 -10.93 -5.01
N LEU A 82 -21.04 -9.85 -4.31
CA LEU A 82 -19.74 -9.65 -3.66
C LEU A 82 -19.51 -10.65 -2.52
N GLU A 83 -20.57 -11.09 -1.86
CA GLU A 83 -20.56 -12.22 -0.91
C GLU A 83 -20.09 -13.53 -1.56
N GLY A 84 -20.07 -13.66 -2.89
CA GLY A 84 -19.44 -14.75 -3.64
C GLY A 84 -17.93 -14.55 -3.91
N GLY A 85 -17.35 -13.41 -3.53
CA GLY A 85 -15.93 -13.08 -3.67
C GLY A 85 -15.65 -12.07 -4.78
N ARG A 86 -16.45 -12.05 -5.85
CA ARG A 86 -16.35 -11.08 -6.95
C ARG A 86 -17.74 -10.66 -7.43
N ALA A 87 -17.89 -9.38 -7.74
CA ALA A 87 -19.13 -8.81 -8.24
C ALA A 87 -18.87 -7.93 -9.46
N LEU A 88 -19.78 -8.01 -10.42
CA LEU A 88 -19.86 -7.07 -11.54
C LEU A 88 -21.33 -6.70 -11.72
N LEU A 89 -21.63 -5.41 -11.56
CA LEU A 89 -22.97 -4.85 -11.71
C LEU A 89 -22.97 -3.85 -12.87
N PRO A 90 -23.49 -4.23 -14.06
CA PRO A 90 -23.70 -3.32 -15.17
C PRO A 90 -24.77 -2.27 -14.85
N LEU A 91 -24.48 -1.01 -15.19
CA LEU A 91 -25.33 0.17 -15.02
C LEU A 91 -25.19 1.06 -16.26
N ASP A 92 -26.01 0.78 -17.28
CA ASP A 92 -25.93 1.40 -18.61
C ASP A 92 -24.51 1.26 -19.21
N ARG A 93 -23.84 2.37 -19.55
CA ARG A 93 -22.47 2.35 -20.09
C ARG A 93 -21.38 2.12 -19.04
N TYR A 94 -21.73 1.98 -17.76
CA TYR A 94 -20.79 1.75 -16.67
C TYR A 94 -21.00 0.36 -16.05
N ALA A 95 -20.03 -0.10 -15.29
CA ALA A 95 -20.23 -1.21 -14.37
C ALA A 95 -19.51 -0.94 -13.06
N LEU A 96 -20.16 -1.27 -11.94
CA LEU A 96 -19.49 -1.35 -10.66
C LEU A 96 -18.86 -2.73 -10.54
N TRP A 97 -17.55 -2.77 -10.32
CA TRP A 97 -16.81 -3.99 -10.08
C TRP A 97 -16.35 -4.03 -8.63
N GLY A 98 -16.39 -5.21 -8.03
CA GLY A 98 -15.85 -5.45 -6.72
C GLY A 98 -15.23 -6.83 -6.56
N GLU A 99 -14.23 -6.91 -5.69
CA GLU A 99 -13.57 -8.16 -5.32
C GLU A 99 -13.14 -8.09 -3.85
N VAL A 100 -13.31 -9.22 -3.15
CA VAL A 100 -12.68 -9.46 -1.86
C VAL A 100 -11.71 -10.60 -2.05
N ALA A 101 -10.42 -10.27 -2.12
CA ALA A 101 -9.34 -11.22 -2.37
C ALA A 101 -8.59 -11.54 -1.06
N GLU A 102 -8.29 -12.82 -0.82
CA GLU A 102 -7.34 -13.21 0.22
C GLU A 102 -5.93 -12.90 -0.28
N VAL A 103 -5.18 -12.09 0.47
CA VAL A 103 -3.82 -11.68 0.16
C VAL A 103 -2.90 -12.01 1.32
N GLU A 104 -1.62 -12.21 1.02
CA GLU A 104 -0.61 -12.48 2.02
C GLU A 104 0.38 -11.31 2.05
N GLU A 105 0.22 -10.44 3.05
CA GLU A 105 0.89 -9.14 3.14
C GLU A 105 1.67 -9.00 4.44
N ARG A 106 2.71 -8.14 4.41
CA ARG A 106 3.37 -7.64 5.62
C ARG A 106 2.74 -6.32 6.00
N LEU A 107 2.59 -6.09 7.30
CA LEU A 107 2.10 -4.81 7.79
C LEU A 107 3.26 -3.82 7.91
N LEU A 108 2.94 -2.55 7.69
CA LEU A 108 3.84 -1.45 8.02
C LEU A 108 4.22 -1.54 9.49
N HIS A 109 5.51 -1.69 9.77
CA HIS A 109 6.04 -1.73 11.12
C HIS A 109 6.77 -0.42 11.43
N ARG A 110 6.59 0.08 12.65
CA ARG A 110 7.24 1.29 13.16
C ARG A 110 7.90 1.03 14.50
N ALA A 111 9.20 1.32 14.59
CA ALA A 111 9.95 1.24 15.84
C ALA A 111 11.12 2.25 15.82
N PRO A 112 11.60 2.73 16.98
CA PRO A 112 12.78 3.59 17.02
C PRO A 112 14.03 2.83 16.57
N PHE A 113 15.03 3.55 16.05
CA PHE A 113 16.29 2.98 15.55
C PHE A 113 16.99 2.09 16.59
N GLY A 114 16.93 2.46 17.86
CA GLY A 114 17.49 1.67 18.96
C GLY A 114 16.73 0.38 19.31
N ASP A 115 15.53 0.15 18.79
CA ASP A 115 14.77 -1.08 19.02
C ASP A 115 15.24 -2.16 18.04
N PRO A 116 15.70 -3.34 18.51
CA PRO A 116 16.15 -4.42 17.62
C PRO A 116 15.04 -4.97 16.69
N ARG A 117 13.78 -4.61 16.93
CA ARG A 117 12.63 -4.97 16.10
C ARG A 117 12.39 -4.01 14.93
N ASN A 118 13.14 -2.92 14.83
CA ASN A 118 12.99 -2.00 13.70
C ASN A 118 13.33 -2.70 12.37
N VAL A 119 12.68 -2.26 11.29
CA VAL A 119 12.73 -2.94 10.00
C VAL A 119 14.11 -2.95 9.34
N LEU A 120 15.06 -2.09 9.72
CA LEU A 120 16.42 -2.12 9.17
C LEU A 120 17.12 -3.44 9.48
N HIS A 121 16.85 -4.05 10.63
CA HIS A 121 17.41 -5.36 10.97
C HIS A 121 16.91 -6.49 10.08
N SER A 122 15.71 -6.35 9.49
CA SER A 122 15.22 -7.30 8.49
C SER A 122 15.94 -7.16 7.14
N LEU A 123 16.49 -5.98 6.87
CA LEU A 123 17.22 -5.65 5.64
C LEU A 123 18.74 -5.88 5.77
N GLN A 124 19.23 -6.12 6.99
CA GLN A 124 20.66 -6.26 7.27
C GLN A 124 21.26 -7.41 6.45
N GLY A 125 22.37 -7.13 5.77
CA GLY A 125 23.04 -8.09 4.89
C GLY A 125 22.42 -8.22 3.49
N LEU A 126 21.30 -7.53 3.22
CA LEU A 126 20.71 -7.50 1.88
C LEU A 126 21.33 -6.39 1.02
N PRO A 127 21.42 -6.58 -0.31
CA PRO A 127 21.72 -5.49 -1.22
C PRO A 127 20.53 -4.51 -1.23
N VAL A 128 20.81 -3.24 -0.95
CA VAL A 128 19.82 -2.18 -0.87
C VAL A 128 20.23 -0.96 -1.70
N ARG A 129 19.24 -0.14 -2.05
CA ARG A 129 19.42 1.22 -2.57
C ARG A 129 18.94 2.23 -1.55
N LEU A 130 19.80 3.17 -1.17
CA LEU A 130 19.53 4.28 -0.27
C LEU A 130 19.18 5.53 -1.09
N LEU A 131 17.98 6.07 -0.89
CA LEU A 131 17.51 7.29 -1.51
C LEU A 131 17.28 8.39 -0.47
N TYR A 132 17.38 9.64 -0.90
CA TYR A 132 17.08 10.83 -0.12
C TYR A 132 16.07 11.71 -0.87
N THR A 133 15.04 12.16 -0.17
CA THR A 133 14.06 13.13 -0.66
C THR A 133 14.04 14.33 0.27
N PRO A 134 14.37 15.55 -0.22
CA PRO A 134 14.20 16.78 0.54
C PRO A 134 12.72 16.99 0.91
N LEU A 135 12.43 17.43 2.15
CA LEU A 135 11.05 17.72 2.58
C LEU A 135 10.62 19.16 2.26
N ASN A 136 11.57 20.04 1.97
CA ASN A 136 11.33 21.45 1.69
C ASN A 136 10.84 21.71 0.25
N ASP A 137 10.84 20.69 -0.60
CA ASP A 137 10.40 20.79 -1.99
C ASP A 137 9.41 19.66 -2.31
N PRO A 138 8.10 19.97 -2.49
CA PRO A 138 7.07 18.98 -2.76
C PRO A 138 7.17 18.36 -4.16
N GLU A 139 7.95 18.94 -5.08
CA GLU A 139 8.20 18.40 -6.42
C GLU A 139 9.54 17.66 -6.52
N ALA A 140 10.33 17.60 -5.44
CA ALA A 140 11.64 16.97 -5.47
C ALA A 140 11.54 15.45 -5.65
N GLU A 141 12.26 14.95 -6.66
CA GLU A 141 12.46 13.52 -6.84
C GLU A 141 13.49 12.96 -5.85
N SER A 142 13.32 11.69 -5.49
CA SER A 142 14.28 10.97 -4.65
C SER A 142 15.61 10.79 -5.36
N GLN A 143 16.69 11.20 -4.71
CA GLN A 143 18.06 11.09 -5.21
C GLN A 143 18.74 9.86 -4.64
N GLU A 144 19.44 9.09 -5.48
CA GLU A 144 20.25 7.97 -5.00
C GLU A 144 21.49 8.48 -4.26
N VAL A 145 21.60 8.09 -3.00
CA VAL A 145 22.75 8.41 -2.13
C VAL A 145 23.80 7.32 -2.22
N ALA A 146 23.36 6.06 -2.20
CA ALA A 146 24.24 4.90 -2.24
C ALA A 146 23.49 3.63 -2.65
N GLN A 147 24.24 2.66 -3.14
CA GLN A 147 23.79 1.29 -3.35
C GLN A 147 24.84 0.32 -2.82
N GLY A 148 24.42 -0.75 -2.15
CA GLY A 148 25.34 -1.74 -1.58
C GLY A 148 24.66 -2.65 -0.57
N VAL A 149 25.44 -3.50 0.09
CA VAL A 149 24.93 -4.33 1.19
C VAL A 149 24.67 -3.45 2.42
N LEU A 150 23.51 -3.60 3.05
CA LEU A 150 23.17 -2.87 4.27
C LEU A 150 23.90 -3.46 5.48
N GLU A 151 24.65 -2.60 6.18
CA GLU A 151 25.14 -2.86 7.53
C GLU A 151 24.38 -1.94 8.50
N VAL A 152 23.82 -2.53 9.56
CA VAL A 152 23.21 -1.78 10.67
C VAL A 152 24.23 -1.72 11.81
N LEU A 153 24.63 -0.52 12.18
CA LEU A 153 25.65 -0.21 13.19
C LEU A 153 24.99 0.45 14.42
N PRO A 154 25.64 0.48 15.59
CA PRO A 154 25.08 1.14 16.78
C PRO A 154 24.71 2.62 16.58
N GLU A 155 25.45 3.33 15.73
CA GLU A 155 25.31 4.77 15.47
C GLU A 155 24.56 5.13 14.17
N GLY A 156 24.15 4.14 13.38
CA GLY A 156 23.49 4.39 12.09
C GLY A 156 23.55 3.22 11.13
N VAL A 157 23.54 3.52 9.84
CA VAL A 157 23.60 2.50 8.78
C VAL A 157 24.75 2.78 7.82
N ARG A 158 25.33 1.72 7.27
CA ARG A 158 26.29 1.81 6.17
C ARG A 158 25.74 1.09 4.95
N VAL A 159 25.80 1.76 3.80
CA VAL A 159 25.41 1.20 2.50
C VAL A 159 26.53 1.50 1.52
N GLY A 160 27.19 0.45 1.03
CA GLY A 160 28.39 0.61 0.22
C GLY A 160 29.47 1.39 0.98
N GLY A 161 29.88 2.54 0.41
CA GLY A 161 30.87 3.43 1.05
C GLY A 161 30.28 4.54 1.93
N VAL A 162 28.95 4.66 2.02
CA VAL A 162 28.29 5.76 2.74
C VAL A 162 27.88 5.32 4.14
N LEU A 163 28.33 6.06 5.15
CA LEU A 163 27.86 5.95 6.53
C LEU A 163 26.83 7.05 6.79
N LEU A 164 25.62 6.67 7.17
CA LEU A 164 24.54 7.58 7.53
C LEU A 164 24.25 7.46 9.04
N PRO A 165 24.63 8.46 9.86
CA PRO A 165 24.31 8.47 11.29
C PRO A 165 22.80 8.58 11.53
N ILE A 166 22.27 7.76 12.44
CA ILE A 166 20.85 7.77 12.81
C ILE A 166 20.74 7.91 14.32
N PRO A 167 20.11 8.99 14.83
CA PRO A 167 19.84 9.12 16.26
C PRO A 167 19.04 7.93 16.81
N TYR A 168 19.38 7.49 18.02
CA TYR A 168 18.77 6.30 18.66
C TYR A 168 17.24 6.31 18.70
N GLY A 169 16.64 7.49 18.91
CA GLY A 169 15.19 7.67 18.97
C GLY A 169 14.48 7.84 17.63
N THR A 170 15.19 7.88 16.50
CA THR A 170 14.60 8.13 15.19
C THR A 170 13.59 7.04 14.84
N PRO A 171 12.32 7.37 14.55
CA PRO A 171 11.35 6.39 14.11
C PRO A 171 11.75 5.83 12.74
N ILE A 172 11.86 4.52 12.68
CA ILE A 172 12.06 3.74 11.46
C ILE A 172 10.74 3.07 11.12
N GLU A 173 10.29 3.27 9.89
CA GLU A 173 9.04 2.71 9.37
C GLU A 173 9.33 1.88 8.12
N GLY A 174 8.51 0.89 7.81
CA GLY A 174 8.64 0.15 6.55
C GLY A 174 8.02 -1.24 6.56
N LEU A 175 8.29 -1.98 5.49
CA LEU A 175 7.86 -3.35 5.27
C LEU A 175 9.09 -4.26 5.37
N ALA A 176 9.07 -5.17 6.34
CA ALA A 176 10.22 -6.03 6.58
C ALA A 176 10.63 -6.80 5.32
N TYR A 177 11.94 -6.89 5.08
CA TYR A 177 12.58 -7.50 3.91
C TYR A 177 12.34 -6.79 2.56
N GLU A 178 11.60 -5.69 2.53
CA GLU A 178 11.24 -4.97 1.31
C GLU A 178 11.80 -3.54 1.35
N GLU A 179 11.39 -2.76 2.34
CA GLU A 179 11.77 -1.36 2.44
C GLU A 179 11.78 -0.82 3.88
N ALA A 180 12.56 0.23 4.08
CA ALA A 180 12.53 1.04 5.29
C ALA A 180 12.64 2.53 4.93
N PHE A 181 12.02 3.40 5.72
CA PHE A 181 12.14 4.84 5.58
C PHE A 181 12.09 5.54 6.93
N PHE A 182 12.73 6.71 6.98
CA PHE A 182 12.85 7.50 8.20
C PHE A 182 13.21 8.95 7.86
N HIS A 183 13.01 9.86 8.81
CA HIS A 183 13.28 11.28 8.64
C HIS A 183 14.55 11.65 9.41
N LEU A 184 15.44 12.43 8.78
CA LEU A 184 16.62 13.02 9.41
C LEU A 184 16.78 14.46 8.93
N GLY A 185 16.80 15.40 9.88
CA GLY A 185 16.84 16.83 9.57
C GLY A 185 15.68 17.21 8.62
N GLU A 186 16.03 17.85 7.50
CA GLU A 186 15.09 18.38 6.51
C GLU A 186 14.76 17.38 5.37
N GLY A 187 15.01 16.08 5.56
CA GLY A 187 14.76 15.10 4.51
C GLY A 187 14.30 13.74 4.99
N ARG A 188 13.74 12.98 4.06
CA ARG A 188 13.32 11.59 4.24
C ARG A 188 14.28 10.68 3.49
N TYR A 189 14.72 9.64 4.16
CA TYR A 189 15.55 8.59 3.59
C TYR A 189 14.71 7.35 3.34
N TYR A 190 15.02 6.63 2.27
CA TYR A 190 14.40 5.36 1.91
C TYR A 190 15.48 4.32 1.60
N LEU A 191 15.29 3.10 2.08
CA LEU A 191 16.10 1.94 1.79
C LEU A 191 15.20 0.91 1.12
N TYR A 192 15.55 0.51 -0.10
CA TYR A 192 14.83 -0.50 -0.88
C TYR A 192 15.71 -1.73 -1.05
N ALA A 193 15.22 -2.91 -0.68
CA ALA A 193 15.88 -4.16 -1.00
C ALA A 193 15.89 -4.38 -2.53
N LEU A 194 17.04 -4.75 -3.08
CA LEU A 194 17.22 -5.03 -4.51
C LEU A 194 17.02 -6.51 -4.85
N SER A 195 16.97 -7.38 -3.84
CA SER A 195 16.70 -8.80 -4.03
C SER A 195 15.21 -9.09 -3.95
N SER A 196 14.64 -9.66 -5.01
CA SER A 196 13.24 -10.15 -5.03
C SER A 196 13.03 -11.45 -4.26
N SER A 197 14.10 -12.06 -3.76
CA SER A 197 14.06 -13.28 -2.96
C SER A 197 13.77 -12.94 -1.49
N THR A 198 12.51 -12.62 -1.22
CA THR A 198 12.01 -12.60 0.16
C THR A 198 11.88 -14.05 0.66
N PRO A 199 12.44 -14.40 1.83
CA PRO A 199 12.08 -15.66 2.47
C PRO A 199 10.59 -15.65 2.81
N SER A 200 9.90 -16.73 2.43
CA SER A 200 8.51 -17.03 2.76
C SER A 200 8.33 -17.27 4.25
#